data_AF-F8BVP8-F1
#
_entry.id   AF-F8BVP8-F1
#
_cell.length_a   1.000
_cell.length_b   1.000
_cell.length_c   1.000
_cell.angle_alpha   90.00
_cell.angle_beta   90.00
_cell.angle_gamma   90.00
#
_symmetry.space_group_name_H-M   'P 1'
#
loop_
_entity.id
_entity.type
_entity.pdbx_description
1 polymer ?
#
loop_
_entity_poly.entity_id
_entity_poly.type
_entity_poly.pdbx_seq_one_letter_code
_entity_poly.pdbx_strand_id
1 'polypeptide(L)' 'MTACLLSKSGVRDMAQCETCGNDYDKAFQVTVGGKTHTYDSFECAIHALAPVCEH' A
#
# COMPACT_ATOMS: atom_id res chain seq x y z
N MET A 1 -21.11 35.23 3.45
CA MET A 1 -20.62 34.30 4.49
C MET A 1 -21.48 33.04 4.59
N THR A 2 -21.57 32.23 3.53
CA THR A 2 -22.06 30.82 3.66
C THR A 2 -21.50 29.95 2.52
N ALA A 3 -20.24 30.17 2.14
CA ALA A 3 -19.45 29.15 1.44
C ALA A 3 -18.87 28.22 2.52
N CYS A 4 -19.74 27.51 3.23
CA CYS A 4 -19.35 26.57 4.28
C CYS A 4 -19.15 25.19 3.63
N LEU A 5 -17.88 24.86 3.36
CA LEU A 5 -17.33 23.50 3.43
C LEU A 5 -17.57 22.55 2.25
N LEU A 6 -17.32 23.03 1.03
CA LEU A 6 -16.66 22.16 0.06
C LEU A 6 -15.15 22.27 0.28
N SER A 7 -14.51 21.12 0.51
CA SER A 7 -13.07 20.85 0.33
C SER A 7 -12.26 20.54 1.60
N LYS A 8 -11.59 19.38 1.51
CA LYS A 8 -10.41 18.93 2.27
C LYS A 8 -10.62 18.40 3.69
N SER A 9 -10.93 17.12 3.78
CA SER A 9 -10.07 16.22 4.55
C SER A 9 -9.75 15.07 3.63
N GLY A 10 -8.71 15.27 2.81
CA GLY A 10 -8.09 14.20 2.07
C GLY A 10 -7.82 13.10 3.09
N VAL A 11 -8.48 11.96 2.89
CA VAL A 11 -8.00 10.71 3.43
C VAL A 11 -6.51 10.72 3.08
N ARG A 12 -5.68 10.86 4.10
CA ARG A 12 -4.31 10.39 3.97
C ARG A 12 -4.50 8.89 3.94
N ASP A 13 -4.92 8.37 2.78
CA ASP A 13 -4.82 6.95 2.46
C ASP A 13 -3.31 6.73 2.41
N MET A 14 -2.75 6.57 3.59
CA MET A 14 -1.41 6.04 3.74
C MET A 14 -1.53 4.66 3.13
N ALA A 15 -0.76 4.45 2.08
CA ALA A 15 -0.85 3.25 1.27
C ALA A 15 -0.66 2.04 2.20
N GLN A 16 -1.75 1.27 2.39
CA GLN A 16 -1.79 0.17 3.34
C GLN A 16 -1.01 -1.00 2.80
N CYS A 17 -0.14 -1.58 3.62
CA CYS A 17 0.56 -2.81 3.25
C CYS A 17 -0.44 -3.97 3.13
N GLU A 18 -0.44 -4.64 1.97
CA GLU A 18 -1.32 -5.79 1.71
C GLU A 18 -0.99 -7.01 2.60
N THR A 19 0.22 -7.08 3.15
CA THR A 19 0.68 -8.20 3.99
C THR A 19 0.35 -8.01 5.46
N CYS A 20 0.75 -6.86 6.05
CA CYS A 20 0.67 -6.63 7.50
C CYS A 20 -0.46 -5.67 7.90
N GLY A 21 -1.10 -4.98 6.95
CA GLY A 21 -2.18 -4.02 7.22
C GLY A 21 -1.71 -2.70 7.86
N ASN A 22 -0.40 -2.43 7.89
CA ASN A 22 0.12 -1.16 8.38
C ASN A 22 -0.15 -0.04 7.37
N ASP A 23 -0.70 1.05 7.88
CA ASP A 23 -0.82 2.31 7.16
C ASP A 23 0.50 3.08 7.33
N TYR A 24 1.29 3.17 6.25
CA TYR A 24 2.58 3.87 6.28
C TYR A 24 2.71 4.87 5.12
N ASP A 25 3.20 6.08 5.41
CA ASP A 25 3.30 7.16 4.41
C ASP A 25 4.37 6.91 3.34
N LYS A 26 5.28 5.96 3.59
CA LYS A 26 6.36 5.57 2.66
C LYS A 26 6.21 4.16 2.12
N ALA A 27 4.99 3.65 2.04
CA ALA A 27 4.73 2.42 1.30
C ALA A 27 5.08 2.60 -0.19
N PHE A 28 5.48 1.51 -0.83
CA PHE A 28 5.88 1.46 -2.23
C PHE A 28 5.05 0.43 -2.99
N GLN A 29 5.00 0.58 -4.31
CA GLN A 29 4.25 -0.30 -5.18
C GLN A 29 5.16 -1.25 -5.97
N VAL A 30 4.77 -2.51 -6.06
CA VAL A 30 5.45 -3.56 -6.82
C VAL A 30 4.47 -4.09 -7.86
N THR A 31 4.86 -4.07 -9.14
CA THR A 31 4.03 -4.60 -10.23
C THR A 31 4.60 -5.92 -10.74
N VAL A 32 3.85 -7.00 -10.61
CA VAL A 32 4.22 -8.35 -11.06
C VAL A 32 3.06 -8.97 -11.82
N GLY A 33 3.32 -9.57 -12.98
CA GLY A 33 2.28 -10.21 -13.79
C GLY A 33 1.13 -9.28 -14.20
N GLY A 34 1.40 -7.97 -14.30
CA GLY A 34 0.38 -6.96 -14.63
C GLY A 34 -0.52 -6.54 -13.47
N LYS A 35 -0.27 -7.03 -12.25
CA LYS A 35 -0.96 -6.60 -11.03
C LYS A 35 -0.04 -5.73 -10.20
N THR A 36 -0.57 -4.62 -9.69
CA THR A 36 0.15 -3.71 -8.80
C THR A 36 -0.24 -4.00 -7.36
N HIS A 37 0.78 -4.15 -6.51
CA HIS A 37 0.66 -4.47 -5.10
C HIS A 37 1.35 -3.39 -4.25
N THR A 38 0.86 -3.13 -3.05
CA THR A 38 1.37 -2.10 -2.14
C THR A 38 1.95 -2.70 -0.86
N TYR A 39 3.19 -2.32 -0.51
CA TYR A 39 3.89 -2.83 0.67
C TYR A 39 4.63 -1.72 1.43
N ASP A 40 4.75 -1.87 2.73
CA ASP A 40 5.51 -0.98 3.62
C ASP A 40 7.01 -1.32 3.67
N SER A 41 7.36 -2.59 3.39
CA SER A 41 8.71 -3.12 3.54
C SER A 41 9.02 -4.21 2.49
N PHE A 42 10.30 -4.39 2.17
CA PHE A 42 10.73 -5.46 1.25
C PHE A 42 10.46 -6.86 1.81
N GLU A 43 10.52 -7.02 3.12
CA GLU A 43 10.20 -8.29 3.79
C GLU A 43 8.74 -8.69 3.52
N CYS A 44 7.78 -7.77 3.75
CA CYS A 44 6.37 -7.99 3.43
C CYS A 44 6.13 -8.25 1.94
N ALA A 45 6.82 -7.54 1.05
CA ALA A 45 6.70 -7.73 -0.39
C ALA A 45 7.25 -9.09 -0.86
N ILE A 46 8.43 -9.50 -0.38
CA ILE A 46 9.08 -10.77 -0.73
C ILE A 46 8.27 -11.94 -0.15
N HIS A 47 7.80 -11.84 1.09
CA HIS A 47 6.95 -12.88 1.68
C HIS A 47 5.66 -13.11 0.90
N ALA A 48 5.05 -12.06 0.34
CA ALA A 48 3.83 -12.18 -0.44
C ALA A 48 4.07 -12.61 -1.90
N LEU A 49 5.15 -12.14 -2.53
CA LEU A 49 5.40 -12.31 -3.97
C LEU A 49 6.36 -13.44 -4.33
N ALA A 50 7.25 -13.85 -3.42
CA ALA A 50 8.23 -14.88 -3.72
C ALA A 50 7.56 -16.25 -3.82
N PRO A 51 7.82 -17.01 -4.90
CA PRO A 51 7.39 -18.40 -4.96
C PRO A 51 8.14 -19.22 -3.91
N VAL A 52 7.45 -20.15 -3.26
CA VAL A 52 8.08 -21.12 -2.36
C VAL A 52 8.75 -22.18 -3.22
N CYS A 53 10.06 -22.38 -3.04
CA CYS A 53 10.79 -23.48 -3.67
C CYS A 53 10.58 -24.77 -2.84
N GLU A 54 10.35 -25.89 -3.51
CA GLU A 54 10.13 -27.22 -2.88
C GLU A 54 11.42 -27.97 -2.52
N HIS A 55 12.57 -27.28 -2.51
CA HIS A 55 13.90 -27.90 -2.49
C HIS A 55 14.63 -27.68 -1.18
#